data_AF-A0A503PCL9-F1
#
_entry.id   AF-A0A503PCL9-F1
#
_cell.length_a   1.000
_cell.length_b   1.000
_cell.length_c   1.000
_cell.angle_alpha   90.00
_cell.angle_beta   90.00
_cell.angle_gamma   90.00
#
_symmetry.space_group_name_H-M   'P 1'
#
loop_
_entity.id
_entity.type
_entity.pdbx_description
1 polymer ?
#
loop_
_entity_poly.entity_id
_entity_poly.type
_entity_poly.pdbx_seq_one_letter_code
_entity_poly.pdbx_strand_id
1 'polypeptide(L)'
;MLRVLRNFWNDQRGMALVLVSIMLPAIIGFSLLVIDMSRANNMHFDLQKGADAFALAAAAELDGKSDSITRADRALATLVSNQYYFSDSATPGAQTLQAAGVTRRYLRTIPKDQAGVAGDARPLTDFITDEVTDAAQARYIEVKVTPVGFAAIFPVSFLSSSATGSFNVGATAVAGFSSSVCDFTPMFICNPYSSIQSLGDTLRGNKRPMVYLKAQGGGGSVQYGPGDYGFLKTPDGSQATPDLTNMFASTKPLSCYKDDGVETAPGNVPPVNDGINVRFDIYAKNGLSPTTYPPAPNVRKGMVAQIDSKGACSYVAPAGTQIGKYMGLPRDNCMPNCASLTGFDRLGNGVWDLPNYWLVNHGTSTLPADLPADSSRWTVYNYEITHPELTSGPEATLPQCNNNWLSDPKRRMIYVAIIDCVANQVQGSKGPYPVQAFASIFVTEPAGSPPSADIYGEIVDITTKAGNGSLDNFLRDEAQLYR
;
A
#
# COMPACT_ATOMS: atom_id res chain seq x y z
N MET A 1 64.56 75.20 7.13
CA MET A 1 63.57 74.69 6.15
C MET A 1 63.96 73.37 5.47
N LEU A 2 65.20 73.20 4.99
CA LEU A 2 65.62 71.97 4.26
C LEU A 2 65.56 70.66 5.07
N ARG A 3 65.68 70.69 6.40
CA ARG A 3 65.62 69.48 7.26
C ARG A 3 64.21 68.90 7.41
N VAL A 4 63.18 69.75 7.34
CA VAL A 4 61.76 69.35 7.42
C VAL A 4 61.31 68.70 6.11
N LEU A 5 61.72 69.26 4.97
CA LEU A 5 61.50 68.68 3.64
C LEU A 5 62.16 67.30 3.48
N ARG A 6 63.37 67.13 4.03
CA ARG A 6 64.10 65.85 3.99
C ARG A 6 63.47 64.77 4.88
N ASN A 7 62.85 65.16 6.00
CA ASN A 7 62.07 64.25 6.85
C ASN A 7 60.78 63.79 6.18
N PHE A 8 60.11 64.64 5.40
CA PHE A 8 58.92 64.27 4.62
C PHE A 8 59.25 63.30 3.48
N TRP A 9 60.41 63.47 2.83
CA TRP A 9 60.87 62.60 1.75
C TRP A 9 61.27 61.19 2.20
N ASN A 10 61.71 61.05 3.46
CA ASN A 10 62.05 59.76 4.06
C ASN A 10 60.89 59.18 4.91
N ASP A 11 59.72 59.83 4.94
CA ASP A 11 58.60 59.37 5.75
C ASP A 11 57.85 58.21 5.07
N GLN A 12 58.21 56.99 5.45
CA GLN A 12 57.56 55.77 4.98
C GLN A 12 56.26 55.43 5.71
N ARG A 13 55.83 56.23 6.70
CA ARG A 13 54.60 55.99 7.47
C ARG A 13 53.33 56.10 6.61
N GLY A 14 53.41 56.77 5.46
CA GLY A 14 52.30 56.94 4.51
C GLY A 14 52.05 55.75 3.56
N MET A 15 52.99 54.81 3.41
CA MET A 15 52.78 53.65 2.51
C MET A 15 51.64 52.74 2.98
N ALA A 16 51.45 52.63 4.29
CA ALA A 16 50.31 51.92 4.87
C ALA A 16 48.97 52.55 4.47
N LEU A 17 48.88 53.88 4.38
CA LEU A 17 47.67 54.60 3.98
C LEU A 17 47.28 54.27 2.53
N VAL A 18 48.26 54.25 1.61
CA VAL A 18 48.03 53.92 0.19
C VAL A 18 47.55 52.48 0.05
N LEU A 19 48.22 51.54 0.73
CA LEU A 19 47.86 50.13 0.68
C LEU A 19 46.46 49.88 1.27
N VAL A 20 46.14 50.50 2.40
CA VAL A 20 44.81 50.41 3.03
C VAL A 20 43.73 51.05 2.14
N SER A 21 44.01 52.19 1.50
CA SER A 21 43.03 52.87 0.63
C SER A 21 42.64 52.03 -0.60
N ILE A 22 43.54 51.16 -1.07
CA ILE A 22 43.28 50.25 -2.20
C ILE A 22 42.67 48.93 -1.71
N MET A 23 43.20 48.35 -0.63
CA MET A 23 42.74 47.05 -0.14
C MET A 23 41.38 47.11 0.56
N LEU A 24 41.09 48.18 1.30
CA LEU A 24 39.86 48.28 2.08
C LEU A 24 38.59 48.20 1.20
N PRO A 25 38.47 48.96 0.08
CA PRO A 25 37.34 48.81 -0.83
C PRO A 25 37.23 47.40 -1.43
N ALA A 26 38.36 46.76 -1.76
CA ALA A 26 38.37 45.41 -2.30
C ALA A 26 37.84 44.39 -1.27
N ILE A 27 38.31 44.45 -0.03
CA ILE A 27 37.86 43.57 1.06
C ILE A 27 36.37 43.76 1.36
N ILE A 28 35.92 45.02 1.41
CA ILE A 28 34.49 45.33 1.61
C ILE A 28 33.66 44.81 0.44
N GLY A 29 34.10 45.03 -0.80
CA GLY A 29 33.42 44.53 -2.00
C GLY A 29 33.26 43.02 -2.00
N PHE A 30 34.32 42.27 -1.69
CA PHE A 30 34.24 40.81 -1.58
C PHE A 30 33.34 40.35 -0.44
N SER A 31 33.37 41.05 0.69
CA SER A 31 32.50 40.73 1.83
C SER A 31 31.02 40.89 1.49
N LEU A 32 30.66 41.95 0.76
CA LEU A 32 29.28 42.15 0.28
C LEU A 32 28.85 41.07 -0.71
N LEU A 33 29.72 40.69 -1.64
CA LEU A 33 29.44 39.61 -2.60
C LEU A 33 29.19 38.27 -1.89
N VAL A 34 30.00 37.94 -0.87
CA VAL A 34 29.83 36.71 -0.08
C VAL A 34 28.52 36.73 0.71
N ILE A 35 28.15 37.89 1.28
CA ILE A 35 26.87 38.06 1.98
C ILE A 35 25.69 37.84 1.03
N ASP A 36 25.73 38.43 -0.18
CA ASP A 36 24.66 38.25 -1.15
C ASP A 36 24.55 36.83 -1.65
N MET A 37 25.68 36.16 -1.94
CA MET A 37 25.68 34.75 -2.31
C MET A 37 25.08 33.88 -1.20
N SER A 38 25.40 34.18 0.06
CA SER A 38 24.84 33.47 1.22
C SER A 38 23.34 33.67 1.34
N ARG A 39 22.85 34.90 1.18
CA ARG A 39 21.43 35.25 1.20
C ARG A 39 20.66 34.58 0.05
N ALA A 40 21.21 34.65 -1.17
CA ALA A 40 20.61 34.04 -2.35
C ALA A 40 20.53 32.50 -2.22
N ASN A 41 21.58 31.86 -1.71
CA ASN A 41 21.57 30.42 -1.46
C ASN A 41 20.56 30.04 -0.38
N ASN A 42 20.48 30.80 0.73
CA ASN A 42 19.46 30.55 1.76
C ASN A 42 18.04 30.67 1.19
N MET A 43 17.78 31.72 0.40
CA MET A 43 16.48 31.87 -0.26
C MET A 43 16.20 30.69 -1.20
N HIS A 44 17.18 30.25 -2.00
CA HIS A 44 17.01 29.10 -2.87
C HIS A 44 16.70 27.82 -2.09
N PHE A 45 17.40 27.56 -0.98
CA PHE A 45 17.12 26.42 -0.11
C PHE A 45 15.72 26.46 0.50
N ASP A 46 15.26 27.64 0.94
CA ASP A 46 13.91 27.81 1.48
C ASP A 46 12.84 27.57 0.40
N LEU A 47 13.04 28.12 -0.80
CA LEU A 47 12.14 27.88 -1.94
C LEU A 47 12.15 26.42 -2.38
N GLN A 48 13.31 25.74 -2.34
CA GLN A 48 13.41 24.32 -2.68
C GLN A 48 12.69 23.44 -1.66
N LYS A 49 12.88 23.69 -0.36
CA LYS A 49 12.11 22.99 0.68
C LYS A 49 10.62 23.24 0.54
N GLY A 50 10.24 24.46 0.16
CA GLY A 50 8.86 24.82 -0.15
C GLY A 50 8.30 23.99 -1.31
N ALA A 51 9.00 23.96 -2.44
CA ALA A 51 8.64 23.17 -3.61
C ALA A 51 8.51 21.68 -3.26
N ASP A 52 9.49 21.13 -2.54
CA ASP A 52 9.52 19.73 -2.10
C ASP A 52 8.30 19.40 -1.22
N ALA A 53 7.97 20.26 -0.26
CA ALA A 53 6.82 20.06 0.63
C ALA A 53 5.49 20.12 -0.12
N PHE A 54 5.33 21.06 -1.06
CA PHE A 54 4.14 21.14 -1.91
C PHE A 54 4.01 19.91 -2.81
N ALA A 55 5.11 19.49 -3.45
CA ALA A 55 5.13 18.32 -4.31
C ALA A 55 4.77 17.05 -3.53
N LEU A 56 5.35 16.82 -2.34
CA LEU A 56 5.04 15.66 -1.51
C LEU A 56 3.59 15.63 -1.02
N ALA A 57 3.07 16.77 -0.55
CA ALA A 57 1.69 16.83 -0.07
C ALA A 57 0.67 16.59 -1.18
N ALA A 58 0.93 17.12 -2.38
CA ALA A 58 0.08 16.89 -3.53
C ALA A 58 0.21 15.46 -4.08
N ALA A 59 1.44 14.92 -4.14
CA ALA A 59 1.70 13.57 -4.59
C ALA A 59 0.96 12.55 -3.71
N ALA A 60 0.95 12.73 -2.38
CA ALA A 60 0.27 11.83 -1.44
C ALA A 60 -1.24 11.63 -1.73
N GLU A 61 -1.87 12.53 -2.49
CA GLU A 61 -3.28 12.43 -2.88
C GLU A 61 -3.51 11.71 -4.22
N LEU A 62 -2.43 11.37 -4.96
CA LEU A 62 -2.46 10.75 -6.29
C LEU A 62 -2.64 9.22 -6.23
N ASP A 63 -3.76 8.78 -5.66
CA ASP A 63 -4.11 7.36 -5.48
C ASP A 63 -4.78 6.70 -6.71
N GLY A 64 -4.78 7.37 -7.87
CA GLY A 64 -5.39 6.86 -9.11
C GLY A 64 -6.93 6.84 -9.14
N LYS A 65 -7.61 7.43 -8.15
CA LYS A 65 -9.07 7.63 -8.21
C LYS A 65 -9.43 8.83 -9.08
N SER A 66 -10.69 8.91 -9.51
CA SER A 66 -11.19 10.00 -10.36
C SER A 66 -11.18 11.38 -9.69
N ASP A 67 -11.12 11.45 -8.36
CA ASP A 67 -11.07 12.69 -7.58
C ASP A 67 -9.65 13.03 -7.07
N SER A 68 -8.63 12.23 -7.42
CA SER A 68 -7.25 12.36 -6.92
C SER A 68 -6.68 13.77 -7.14
N ILE A 69 -6.80 14.31 -8.36
CA ILE A 69 -6.32 15.65 -8.71
C ILE A 69 -7.06 16.74 -7.92
N THR A 70 -8.37 16.59 -7.71
CA THR A 70 -9.14 17.57 -6.92
C THR A 70 -8.65 17.60 -5.48
N ARG A 71 -8.30 16.44 -4.90
CA ARG A 71 -7.72 16.37 -3.56
C ARG A 71 -6.29 16.92 -3.52
N ALA A 72 -5.47 16.63 -4.52
CA ALA A 72 -4.11 17.14 -4.64
C ALA A 72 -4.06 18.67 -4.74
N ASP A 73 -4.96 19.29 -5.53
CA ASP A 73 -5.08 20.75 -5.63
C ASP A 73 -5.51 21.38 -4.30
N ARG A 74 -6.44 20.72 -3.58
CA ARG A 74 -6.81 21.12 -2.22
C ARG A 74 -5.63 20.99 -1.26
N ALA A 75 -4.84 19.92 -1.35
CA ALA A 75 -3.64 19.72 -0.53
C ALA A 75 -2.62 20.85 -0.73
N LEU A 76 -2.35 21.23 -1.99
CA LEU A 76 -1.51 22.39 -2.31
C LEU A 76 -2.04 23.68 -1.68
N ALA A 77 -3.35 23.88 -1.66
CA ALA A 77 -3.97 25.09 -1.14
C ALA A 77 -4.00 25.16 0.40
N THR A 78 -4.09 24.03 1.10
CA THR A 78 -4.45 24.02 2.54
C THR A 78 -3.49 23.31 3.47
N LEU A 79 -2.73 22.31 3.00
CA LEU A 79 -1.96 21.43 3.90
C LEU A 79 -0.56 21.95 4.21
N VAL A 80 0.01 22.78 3.34
CA VAL A 80 1.41 23.20 3.41
C VAL A 80 1.52 24.72 3.35
N SER A 81 2.30 25.29 4.27
CA SER A 81 2.66 26.71 4.29
C SER A 81 4.15 26.82 4.59
N ASN A 82 4.93 27.29 3.63
CA ASN A 82 6.37 27.50 3.78
C ASN A 82 6.71 28.97 3.81
N GLN A 83 7.87 29.30 4.36
CA GLN A 83 8.38 30.67 4.38
C GLN A 83 9.76 30.73 3.75
N TYR A 84 10.08 31.86 3.14
CA TYR A 84 11.40 32.18 2.60
C TYR A 84 11.85 33.57 3.05
N TYR A 85 13.15 33.80 3.02
CA TYR A 85 13.78 35.06 3.41
C TYR A 85 14.59 35.65 2.25
N PHE A 86 14.91 36.95 2.36
CA PHE A 86 15.89 37.65 1.52
C PHE A 86 15.51 37.97 0.06
N SER A 87 14.22 37.99 -0.30
CA SER A 87 13.78 38.32 -1.66
C SER A 87 14.07 39.76 -2.08
N ASP A 88 13.50 40.76 -1.41
CA ASP A 88 13.81 42.15 -1.73
C ASP A 88 14.09 42.97 -0.47
N SER A 89 14.68 44.13 -0.68
CA SER A 89 14.94 45.12 0.36
C SER A 89 13.69 45.92 0.76
N ALA A 90 12.59 45.78 0.00
CA ALA A 90 11.34 46.51 0.22
C ALA A 90 10.42 45.82 1.23
N THR A 91 10.57 44.52 1.43
CA THR A 91 9.79 43.70 2.38
C THR A 91 10.70 42.89 3.31
N PRO A 92 11.26 43.53 4.36
CA PRO A 92 12.11 42.84 5.33
C PRO A 92 11.35 41.74 6.06
N GLY A 93 11.95 40.56 6.21
CA GLY A 93 11.45 39.47 7.05
C GLY A 93 10.98 38.24 6.27
N ALA A 94 10.22 37.39 6.96
CA ALA A 94 9.72 36.13 6.42
C ALA A 94 8.57 36.39 5.45
N GLN A 95 8.69 35.88 4.23
CA GLN A 95 7.61 35.88 3.25
C GLN A 95 6.99 34.49 3.18
N THR A 96 5.67 34.40 3.09
CA THR A 96 4.98 33.10 2.96
C THR A 96 4.90 32.69 1.50
N LEU A 97 5.43 31.52 1.17
CA LEU A 97 5.21 30.89 -0.12
C LEU A 97 3.80 30.28 -0.14
N GLN A 98 2.85 31.06 -0.66
CA GLN A 98 1.47 30.61 -0.82
C GLN A 98 1.33 29.69 -2.04
N ALA A 99 0.22 28.95 -2.12
CA ALA A 99 -0.12 28.14 -3.29
C ALA A 99 -0.15 28.96 -4.60
N ALA A 100 -0.53 30.24 -4.54
CA ALA A 100 -0.49 31.14 -5.70
C ALA A 100 0.94 31.46 -6.19
N GLY A 101 1.95 31.22 -5.36
CA GLY A 101 3.38 31.34 -5.69
C GLY A 101 3.98 30.06 -6.28
N VAL A 102 3.16 29.06 -6.61
CA VAL A 102 3.60 27.85 -7.30
C VAL A 102 2.69 27.54 -8.49
N THR A 103 3.28 26.89 -9.47
CA THR A 103 2.58 26.29 -10.62
C THR A 103 2.79 24.79 -10.58
N ARG A 104 1.79 24.02 -11.03
CA ARG A 104 1.80 22.57 -10.90
C ARG A 104 1.38 21.87 -12.19
N ARG A 105 1.97 20.71 -12.47
CA ARG A 105 1.65 19.86 -13.63
C ARG A 105 1.58 18.40 -13.20
N TYR A 106 0.52 17.70 -13.59
CA TYR A 106 0.38 16.26 -13.34
C TYR A 106 0.96 15.44 -14.50
N LEU A 107 1.67 14.37 -14.15
CA LEU A 107 2.43 13.54 -15.09
C LEU A 107 2.05 12.07 -14.93
N ARG A 108 2.05 11.35 -16.05
CA ARG A 108 1.93 9.89 -16.07
C ARG A 108 3.25 9.21 -15.71
N THR A 109 4.36 9.82 -16.10
CA THR A 109 5.73 9.32 -15.88
C THR A 109 6.69 10.47 -15.56
N ILE A 110 7.88 10.15 -15.05
CA ILE A 110 8.91 11.14 -14.72
C ILE A 110 9.73 11.53 -15.98
N PRO A 111 9.96 12.84 -16.24
CA PRO A 111 10.85 13.33 -17.29
C PRO A 111 12.34 12.95 -17.10
N LYS A 112 13.09 12.95 -18.21
CA LYS A 112 14.47 12.43 -18.37
C LYS A 112 15.54 13.09 -17.47
N ASP A 113 15.29 14.28 -16.96
CA ASP A 113 16.23 15.17 -16.29
C ASP A 113 16.16 15.12 -14.74
N GLN A 114 15.25 14.31 -14.20
CA GLN A 114 15.04 14.12 -12.74
C GLN A 114 15.10 12.63 -12.33
N ALA A 115 15.55 11.76 -13.25
CA ALA A 115 15.85 10.37 -12.99
C ALA A 115 17.32 10.15 -13.36
N GLY A 116 18.17 9.78 -12.41
CA GLY A 116 19.60 9.50 -12.61
C GLY A 116 19.94 8.32 -13.54
N VAL A 117 19.16 8.07 -14.59
CA VAL A 117 19.39 7.04 -15.61
C VAL A 117 19.53 7.72 -16.97
N ALA A 118 20.77 7.83 -17.44
CA ALA A 118 21.07 8.23 -18.82
C ALA A 118 20.44 7.22 -19.79
N GLY A 119 19.48 7.63 -20.63
CA GLY A 119 18.91 6.69 -21.60
C GLY A 119 17.87 7.19 -22.59
N ASP A 120 16.81 7.89 -22.20
CA ASP A 120 15.62 7.90 -23.08
C ASP A 120 14.95 9.29 -23.23
N ALA A 121 14.92 9.84 -24.44
CA ALA A 121 14.21 11.09 -24.73
C ALA A 121 12.71 10.78 -24.81
N ARG A 122 11.94 11.12 -23.78
CA ARG A 122 10.51 10.80 -23.73
C ARG A 122 9.62 11.94 -24.24
N PRO A 123 8.54 11.63 -24.96
CA PRO A 123 7.71 12.60 -25.69
C PRO A 123 6.90 13.53 -24.79
N LEU A 124 6.55 14.73 -25.30
CA LEU A 124 5.70 15.75 -24.66
C LEU A 124 4.26 15.28 -24.34
N THR A 125 3.95 14.00 -24.52
CA THR A 125 2.64 13.38 -24.29
C THR A 125 2.45 12.86 -22.87
N ASP A 126 3.52 12.85 -22.04
CA ASP A 126 3.46 12.30 -20.67
C ASP A 126 2.85 13.27 -19.65
N PHE A 127 2.49 14.48 -20.09
CA PHE A 127 1.73 15.47 -19.34
C PHE A 127 0.23 15.21 -19.50
N ILE A 128 -0.51 15.40 -18.41
CA ILE A 128 -1.97 15.31 -18.45
C ILE A 128 -2.53 16.66 -18.90
N THR A 129 -3.27 16.67 -20.01
CA THR A 129 -3.89 17.88 -20.55
C THR A 129 -5.33 18.07 -20.08
N ASP A 130 -6.05 16.98 -19.82
CA ASP A 130 -7.42 17.00 -19.30
C ASP A 130 -7.43 16.35 -17.91
N GLU A 131 -7.12 17.15 -16.91
CA GLU A 131 -6.82 16.69 -15.56
C GLU A 131 -8.00 15.99 -14.86
N VAL A 132 -9.25 16.37 -15.13
CA VAL A 132 -10.39 15.75 -14.44
C VAL A 132 -10.73 14.39 -15.04
N THR A 133 -10.56 14.22 -16.36
CA THR A 133 -10.86 12.94 -17.02
C THR A 133 -9.70 11.95 -16.91
N ASP A 134 -8.46 12.43 -16.86
CA ASP A 134 -7.24 11.63 -16.74
C ASP A 134 -6.73 11.47 -15.29
N ALA A 135 -7.50 11.88 -14.27
CA ALA A 135 -7.10 11.80 -12.86
C ALA A 135 -6.63 10.39 -12.43
N ALA A 136 -7.17 9.33 -13.05
CA ALA A 136 -6.75 7.95 -12.78
C ALA A 136 -5.34 7.61 -13.25
N GLN A 137 -4.74 8.45 -14.09
CA GLN A 137 -3.44 8.24 -14.72
C GLN A 137 -2.36 9.18 -14.16
N ALA A 138 -2.73 10.10 -13.27
CA ALA A 138 -1.82 10.99 -12.58
C ALA A 138 -1.02 10.21 -11.53
N ARG A 139 0.28 10.01 -11.78
CA ARG A 139 1.19 9.27 -10.88
C ARG A 139 2.24 10.16 -10.23
N TYR A 140 2.55 11.29 -10.88
CA TYR A 140 3.53 12.25 -10.43
C TYR A 140 2.99 13.67 -10.55
N ILE A 141 3.60 14.57 -9.80
CA ILE A 141 3.37 16.01 -9.87
C ILE A 141 4.70 16.74 -9.93
N GLU A 142 4.82 17.67 -10.88
CA GLU A 142 5.87 18.69 -10.93
C GLU A 142 5.31 19.96 -10.31
N VAL A 143 5.99 20.48 -9.29
CA VAL A 143 5.70 21.78 -8.68
C VAL A 143 6.86 22.72 -8.97
N LYS A 144 6.54 23.87 -9.58
CA LYS A 144 7.49 24.92 -9.90
C LYS A 144 7.12 26.21 -9.18
N VAL A 145 8.04 26.69 -8.36
CA VAL A 145 7.90 27.97 -7.65
C VAL A 145 8.01 29.11 -8.65
N THR A 146 7.06 30.05 -8.58
CA THR A 146 7.13 31.28 -9.37
C THR A 146 8.40 32.04 -9.01
N PRO A 147 9.23 32.44 -9.98
CA PRO A 147 10.53 33.04 -9.67
C PRO A 147 10.39 34.26 -8.75
N VAL A 148 11.12 34.24 -7.63
CA VAL A 148 11.14 35.30 -6.63
C VAL A 148 12.33 36.22 -6.92
N GLY A 149 12.09 37.52 -6.99
CA GLY A 149 13.15 38.50 -7.17
C GLY A 149 14.10 38.53 -5.98
N PHE A 150 15.41 38.66 -6.27
CA PHE A 150 16.50 38.86 -5.33
C PHE A 150 17.17 40.22 -5.58
N ALA A 151 17.38 41.01 -4.53
CA ALA A 151 18.16 42.25 -4.59
C ALA A 151 19.53 42.11 -3.90
N ALA A 152 20.60 42.27 -4.69
CA ALA A 152 21.97 42.27 -4.22
C ALA A 152 22.33 43.59 -3.53
N ILE A 153 23.08 43.51 -2.43
CA ILE A 153 23.67 44.66 -1.74
C ILE A 153 24.98 45.07 -2.42
N PHE A 154 25.68 44.12 -3.05
CA PHE A 154 26.88 44.36 -3.81
C PHE A 154 26.58 45.33 -4.98
N PRO A 155 27.27 46.48 -5.05
CA PRO A 155 27.05 47.45 -6.10
C PRO A 155 27.60 46.92 -7.43
N VAL A 156 26.77 46.18 -8.17
CA VAL A 156 27.14 45.59 -9.47
C VAL A 156 27.48 46.62 -10.55
N SER A 157 27.16 47.90 -10.31
CA SER A 157 27.58 49.04 -11.15
C SER A 157 29.10 49.15 -11.29
N PHE A 158 29.88 48.57 -10.36
CA PHE A 158 31.34 48.46 -10.47
C PHE A 158 31.79 47.42 -11.52
N LEU A 159 30.94 46.48 -11.91
CA LEU A 159 31.23 45.46 -12.92
C LEU A 159 30.74 45.87 -14.30
N SER A 160 29.52 46.39 -14.39
CA SER A 160 29.01 46.99 -15.63
C SER A 160 27.97 48.07 -15.33
N SER A 161 27.97 49.14 -16.14
CA SER A 161 27.01 50.25 -16.01
C SER A 161 25.56 49.86 -16.38
N SER A 162 25.36 48.66 -16.93
CA SER A 162 24.05 48.13 -17.33
C SER A 162 23.49 47.08 -16.37
N ALA A 163 24.23 46.71 -15.31
CA ALA A 163 23.77 45.72 -14.34
C ALA A 163 22.76 46.34 -13.35
N THR A 164 21.63 45.66 -13.15
CA THR A 164 20.49 46.12 -12.32
C THR A 164 20.54 45.65 -10.87
N GLY A 165 21.54 44.84 -10.49
CA GLY A 165 21.73 44.37 -9.11
C GLY A 165 20.64 43.43 -8.61
N SER A 166 19.87 42.84 -9.52
CA SER A 166 18.76 41.95 -9.21
C SER A 166 18.71 40.77 -10.17
N PHE A 167 18.24 39.64 -9.66
CA PHE A 167 17.99 38.42 -10.43
C PHE A 167 16.85 37.63 -9.80
N ASN A 168 16.28 36.66 -10.51
CA ASN A 168 15.22 35.82 -9.98
C ASN A 168 15.76 34.46 -9.51
N VAL A 169 15.20 33.94 -8.43
CA VAL A 169 15.46 32.60 -7.93
C VAL A 169 14.17 31.80 -8.00
N GLY A 170 14.25 30.63 -8.61
CA GLY A 170 13.16 29.66 -8.64
C GLY A 170 13.59 28.35 -8.00
N ALA A 171 12.61 27.47 -7.80
CA ALA A 171 12.80 26.09 -7.39
C ALA A 171 11.80 25.21 -8.12
N THR A 172 12.16 23.96 -8.36
CA THR A 172 11.28 22.95 -8.97
C THR A 172 11.46 21.64 -8.21
N ALA A 173 10.37 20.91 -8.01
CA ALA A 173 10.38 19.62 -7.35
C ALA A 173 9.41 18.68 -8.07
N VAL A 174 9.80 17.42 -8.22
CA VAL A 174 8.92 16.36 -8.72
C VAL A 174 8.71 15.35 -7.60
N ALA A 175 7.46 15.00 -7.35
CA ALA A 175 7.11 13.95 -6.40
C ALA A 175 6.13 12.97 -7.04
N GLY A 176 6.14 11.74 -6.55
CA GLY A 176 5.21 10.70 -6.94
C GLY A 176 4.70 9.93 -5.74
N PHE A 177 3.64 9.19 -5.97
CA PHE A 177 3.01 8.32 -4.99
C PHE A 177 3.10 6.87 -5.43
N SER A 178 3.49 6.03 -4.48
CA SER A 178 3.39 4.59 -4.60
C SER A 178 2.81 4.02 -3.32
N SER A 179 1.72 3.28 -3.46
CA SER A 179 1.25 2.38 -2.42
C SER A 179 1.83 0.98 -2.63
N SER A 180 2.15 0.26 -1.55
CA SER A 180 2.62 -1.12 -1.61
C SER A 180 1.96 -2.00 -0.56
N VAL A 181 1.71 -3.26 -0.92
CA VAL A 181 1.15 -4.28 -0.02
C VAL A 181 2.13 -5.43 0.14
N CYS A 182 2.57 -5.67 1.38
CA CYS A 182 3.57 -6.70 1.68
C CYS A 182 2.97 -8.01 2.20
N ASP A 183 1.87 -7.97 2.94
CA ASP A 183 1.21 -9.15 3.48
C ASP A 183 0.14 -9.68 2.51
N PHE A 184 0.54 -9.98 1.28
CA PHE A 184 -0.39 -10.36 0.21
C PHE A 184 -0.33 -11.85 -0.14
N THR A 185 -1.50 -12.45 -0.39
CA THR A 185 -1.61 -13.79 -0.99
C THR A 185 -1.82 -13.62 -2.50
N PRO A 186 -1.02 -14.26 -3.38
CA PRO A 186 -1.01 -14.02 -4.84
C PRO A 186 -2.32 -14.44 -5.53
N MET A 187 -3.41 -13.72 -5.25
CA MET A 187 -4.77 -14.05 -5.63
C MET A 187 -5.62 -12.78 -5.77
N PHE A 188 -6.50 -12.78 -6.75
CA PHE A 188 -7.50 -11.74 -6.93
C PHE A 188 -8.90 -12.33 -7.02
N ILE A 189 -9.90 -11.51 -6.70
CA ILE A 189 -11.31 -11.81 -6.88
C ILE A 189 -11.92 -10.69 -7.72
N CYS A 190 -12.70 -11.08 -8.71
CA CYS A 190 -13.52 -10.14 -9.46
C CYS A 190 -14.67 -9.67 -8.59
N ASN A 191 -14.76 -8.35 -8.39
CA ASN A 191 -15.75 -7.74 -7.51
C ASN A 191 -17.15 -8.26 -7.84
N PRO A 192 -17.76 -9.07 -6.96
CA PRO A 192 -19.08 -9.62 -7.20
C PRO A 192 -20.19 -8.61 -6.88
N TYR A 193 -19.87 -7.43 -6.37
CA TYR A 193 -20.86 -6.41 -6.04
C TYR A 193 -20.93 -5.33 -7.12
N SER A 194 -22.07 -4.64 -7.19
CA SER A 194 -22.29 -3.53 -8.13
C SER A 194 -21.27 -2.38 -7.99
N SER A 195 -20.65 -2.26 -6.82
CA SER A 195 -19.60 -1.31 -6.50
C SER A 195 -18.82 -1.75 -5.27
N ILE A 196 -17.63 -1.20 -5.07
CA ILE A 196 -16.85 -1.44 -3.84
C ILE A 196 -17.57 -0.90 -2.59
N GLN A 197 -18.39 0.15 -2.73
CA GLN A 197 -19.21 0.68 -1.65
C GLN A 197 -20.27 -0.33 -1.21
N SER A 198 -20.97 -0.96 -2.16
CA SER A 198 -21.96 -1.99 -1.83
C SER A 198 -21.33 -3.19 -1.14
N LEU A 199 -20.10 -3.59 -1.50
CA LEU A 199 -19.36 -4.59 -0.74
C LEU A 199 -19.13 -4.11 0.70
N GLY A 200 -18.58 -2.90 0.91
CA GLY A 200 -18.35 -2.36 2.25
C GLY A 200 -19.61 -2.27 3.10
N ASP A 201 -20.75 -1.92 2.52
CA ASP A 201 -22.04 -1.89 3.21
C ASP A 201 -22.44 -3.28 3.76
N THR A 202 -22.11 -4.37 3.05
CA THR A 202 -22.36 -5.74 3.52
C THR A 202 -21.45 -6.19 4.67
N LEU A 203 -20.33 -5.50 4.88
CA LEU A 203 -19.37 -5.81 5.95
C LEU A 203 -19.69 -5.10 7.27
N ARG A 204 -20.76 -4.28 7.30
CA ARG A 204 -21.22 -3.59 8.51
C ARG A 204 -21.94 -4.55 9.46
N GLY A 205 -21.76 -4.32 10.77
CA GLY A 205 -22.37 -5.14 11.82
C GLY A 205 -21.55 -6.39 12.16
N ASN A 206 -22.20 -7.46 12.61
CA ASN A 206 -21.52 -8.69 13.06
C ASN A 206 -21.45 -9.79 11.99
N LYS A 207 -22.33 -9.75 11.00
CA LYS A 207 -22.39 -10.75 9.92
C LYS A 207 -21.33 -10.47 8.87
N ARG A 208 -20.78 -11.54 8.27
CA ARG A 208 -19.80 -11.44 7.19
C ARG A 208 -20.16 -12.45 6.10
N PRO A 209 -20.26 -12.04 4.83
CA PRO A 209 -20.62 -12.95 3.75
C PRO A 209 -19.52 -13.98 3.50
N MET A 210 -19.92 -15.24 3.34
CA MET A 210 -19.02 -16.26 2.84
C MET A 210 -18.78 -16.08 1.35
N VAL A 211 -17.54 -16.27 0.90
CA VAL A 211 -17.16 -16.34 -0.51
C VAL A 211 -16.71 -17.75 -0.83
N TYR A 212 -17.29 -18.31 -1.89
CA TYR A 212 -16.85 -19.53 -2.52
C TYR A 212 -15.91 -19.18 -3.67
N LEU A 213 -14.62 -19.31 -3.42
CA LEU A 213 -13.59 -19.12 -4.41
C LEU A 213 -13.50 -20.41 -5.23
N LYS A 214 -14.09 -20.36 -6.44
CA LYS A 214 -13.90 -21.34 -7.50
C LYS A 214 -13.04 -20.77 -8.62
N ALA A 215 -12.00 -21.50 -9.02
CA ALA A 215 -11.11 -21.05 -10.09
C ALA A 215 -11.93 -20.90 -11.37
N GLN A 216 -11.63 -19.86 -12.15
CA GLN A 216 -12.24 -19.70 -13.47
C GLN A 216 -11.98 -20.96 -14.31
N GLY A 217 -13.06 -21.58 -14.80
CA GLY A 217 -12.94 -22.67 -15.77
C GLY A 217 -12.75 -22.08 -17.17
N GLY A 218 -11.54 -22.17 -17.74
CA GLY A 218 -11.30 -21.73 -19.10
C GLY A 218 -9.82 -21.39 -19.40
N GLY A 219 -9.42 -21.52 -20.67
CA GLY A 219 -8.07 -21.17 -21.13
C GLY A 219 -7.75 -19.68 -20.96
N GLY A 220 -6.48 -19.29 -21.13
CA GLY A 220 -5.97 -17.94 -20.82
C GLY A 220 -6.58 -16.75 -21.58
N SER A 221 -7.58 -16.95 -22.43
CA SER A 221 -8.31 -15.90 -23.15
C SER A 221 -9.75 -15.71 -22.65
N VAL A 222 -10.21 -16.50 -21.68
CA VAL A 222 -11.56 -16.32 -21.12
C VAL A 222 -11.55 -15.14 -20.16
N GLN A 223 -12.45 -14.19 -20.37
CA GLN A 223 -12.60 -13.04 -19.49
C GLN A 223 -13.18 -13.49 -18.15
N TYR A 224 -12.58 -13.04 -17.05
CA TYR A 224 -13.08 -13.28 -15.71
C TYR A 224 -14.37 -12.46 -15.47
N GLY A 225 -15.38 -13.10 -14.90
CA GLY A 225 -16.64 -12.49 -14.52
C GLY A 225 -16.72 -12.17 -13.02
N PRO A 226 -17.73 -11.39 -12.59
CA PRO A 226 -17.95 -11.10 -11.17
C PRO A 226 -18.05 -12.39 -10.33
N GLY A 227 -17.29 -12.46 -9.23
CA GLY A 227 -17.21 -13.64 -8.36
C GLY A 227 -16.27 -14.74 -8.83
N ASP A 228 -15.62 -14.61 -10.00
CA ASP A 228 -14.46 -15.44 -10.33
C ASP A 228 -13.24 -15.02 -9.49
N TYR A 229 -12.38 -15.99 -9.17
CA TYR A 229 -11.05 -15.71 -8.63
C TYR A 229 -9.99 -16.28 -9.57
N GLY A 230 -8.80 -15.69 -9.51
CA GLY A 230 -7.61 -16.20 -10.16
C GLY A 230 -6.36 -15.92 -9.35
N PHE A 231 -5.24 -16.49 -9.77
CA PHE A 231 -3.95 -16.23 -9.14
C PHE A 231 -3.27 -15.04 -9.79
N LEU A 232 -2.42 -14.37 -9.01
CA LEU A 232 -1.52 -13.33 -9.50
C LEU A 232 -0.12 -13.90 -9.65
N LYS A 233 0.68 -13.33 -10.54
CA LYS A 233 2.11 -13.61 -10.58
C LYS A 233 2.74 -13.12 -9.29
N THR A 234 3.76 -13.82 -8.81
CA THR A 234 4.53 -13.39 -7.65
C THR A 234 5.26 -12.08 -7.94
N PRO A 235 5.71 -11.30 -6.93
CA PRO A 235 6.37 -10.01 -7.16
C PRO A 235 7.67 -10.08 -7.98
N ASP A 236 8.34 -11.24 -7.97
CA ASP A 236 9.51 -11.57 -8.79
C ASP A 236 9.14 -12.09 -10.20
N GLY A 237 7.85 -12.11 -10.53
CA GLY A 237 7.31 -12.51 -11.84
C GLY A 237 7.12 -14.01 -12.01
N SER A 238 7.37 -14.83 -10.99
CA SER A 238 7.11 -16.26 -11.04
C SER A 238 5.61 -16.56 -11.09
N GLN A 239 5.29 -17.65 -11.76
CA GLN A 239 3.95 -18.21 -11.89
C GLN A 239 3.99 -19.74 -11.71
N ALA A 240 5.09 -20.26 -11.15
CA ALA A 240 5.27 -21.67 -10.90
C ALA A 240 4.44 -22.10 -9.68
N THR A 241 3.80 -23.27 -9.78
CA THR A 241 2.98 -23.83 -8.69
C THR A 241 3.72 -23.93 -7.36
N PRO A 242 4.99 -24.38 -7.29
CA PRO A 242 5.70 -24.47 -6.01
C PRO A 242 5.88 -23.10 -5.35
N ASP A 243 6.18 -22.07 -6.13
CA ASP A 243 6.40 -20.71 -5.63
C ASP A 243 5.10 -20.11 -5.11
N LEU A 244 4.01 -20.27 -5.86
CA LEU A 244 2.67 -19.87 -5.40
C LEU A 244 2.28 -20.65 -4.14
N THR A 245 2.46 -21.97 -4.12
CA THR A 245 2.15 -22.82 -2.96
C THR A 245 2.94 -22.38 -1.72
N ASN A 246 4.22 -22.06 -1.86
CA ASN A 246 5.06 -21.53 -0.79
C ASN A 246 4.58 -20.16 -0.30
N MET A 247 4.20 -19.25 -1.21
CA MET A 247 3.63 -17.95 -0.84
C MET A 247 2.29 -18.09 -0.10
N PHE A 248 1.43 -19.00 -0.55
CA PHE A 248 0.19 -19.33 0.16
C PHE A 248 0.49 -19.94 1.53
N ALA A 249 1.52 -20.77 1.67
CA ALA A 249 1.94 -21.34 2.94
C ALA A 249 2.57 -20.33 3.90
N SER A 250 3.23 -19.31 3.35
CA SER A 250 4.02 -18.34 4.11
C SER A 250 3.20 -17.61 5.17
N THR A 251 3.91 -17.19 6.22
CA THR A 251 3.38 -16.45 7.37
C THR A 251 3.61 -14.95 7.20
N LYS A 252 4.65 -14.56 6.45
CA LYS A 252 4.99 -13.20 6.02
C LYS A 252 5.70 -13.29 4.65
N PRO A 253 5.05 -12.92 3.54
CA PRO A 253 5.73 -12.85 2.25
C PRO A 253 6.88 -11.85 2.31
N LEU A 254 8.04 -12.18 1.72
CA LEU A 254 9.24 -11.32 1.71
C LEU A 254 9.18 -10.21 0.65
N SER A 255 8.13 -10.15 -0.16
CA SER A 255 8.04 -9.28 -1.33
C SER A 255 6.69 -8.60 -1.41
N CYS A 256 6.70 -7.30 -1.67
CA CYS A 256 5.50 -6.46 -1.74
C CYS A 256 5.06 -6.25 -3.19
N TYR A 257 3.76 -6.18 -3.41
CA TYR A 257 3.18 -5.73 -4.67
C TYR A 257 3.11 -4.21 -4.68
N LYS A 258 3.43 -3.61 -5.82
CA LYS A 258 3.25 -2.19 -6.06
C LYS A 258 1.82 -1.90 -6.51
N ASP A 259 1.39 -0.65 -6.37
CA ASP A 259 0.10 -0.14 -6.83
C ASP A 259 0.04 0.20 -8.34
N ASP A 260 1.07 -0.15 -9.12
CA ASP A 260 1.02 -0.05 -10.58
C ASP A 260 0.05 -1.08 -11.18
N GLY A 261 -0.48 -1.95 -10.34
CA GLY A 261 -1.54 -2.90 -10.61
C GLY A 261 -1.08 -4.31 -10.29
N VAL A 262 -1.90 -5.28 -10.65
CA VAL A 262 -1.57 -6.69 -10.45
C VAL A 262 -1.58 -7.42 -11.78
N GLU A 263 -0.58 -8.27 -11.98
CA GLU A 263 -0.50 -9.15 -13.13
C GLU A 263 -1.09 -10.52 -12.80
N THR A 264 -2.00 -10.98 -13.63
CA THR A 264 -2.64 -12.28 -13.46
C THR A 264 -1.70 -13.42 -13.89
N ALA A 265 -1.71 -14.51 -13.15
CA ALA A 265 -1.14 -15.77 -13.57
C ALA A 265 -2.06 -16.46 -14.61
N PRO A 266 -1.59 -17.49 -15.33
CA PRO A 266 -2.43 -18.26 -16.23
C PRO A 266 -3.62 -18.92 -15.51
N GLY A 267 -4.77 -19.07 -16.18
CA GLY A 267 -5.98 -19.69 -15.59
C GLY A 267 -5.87 -21.18 -15.24
N ASN A 268 -4.74 -21.84 -15.55
CA ASN A 268 -4.52 -23.27 -15.33
C ASN A 268 -3.43 -23.55 -14.28
N VAL A 269 -3.25 -22.68 -13.28
CA VAL A 269 -2.33 -23.00 -12.18
C VAL A 269 -2.89 -24.20 -11.40
N PRO A 270 -2.12 -25.30 -11.25
CA PRO A 270 -2.47 -26.40 -10.36
C PRO A 270 -2.80 -25.92 -8.95
N PRO A 271 -3.62 -26.67 -8.21
CA PRO A 271 -4.15 -26.21 -6.95
C PRO A 271 -3.08 -25.99 -5.89
N VAL A 272 -3.18 -24.85 -5.19
CA VAL A 272 -2.30 -24.45 -4.08
C VAL A 272 -2.83 -24.95 -2.73
N ASN A 273 -3.67 -25.98 -2.73
CA ASN A 273 -4.37 -26.49 -1.55
C ASN A 273 -3.40 -26.87 -0.43
N ASP A 274 -2.23 -27.43 -0.77
CA ASP A 274 -1.21 -27.81 0.22
C ASP A 274 -0.72 -26.58 1.01
N GLY A 275 -0.56 -25.44 0.34
CA GLY A 275 -0.14 -24.18 0.98
C GLY A 275 -1.24 -23.54 1.83
N ILE A 276 -2.51 -23.79 1.55
CA ILE A 276 -3.63 -23.33 2.38
C ILE A 276 -3.79 -24.25 3.60
N ASN A 277 -3.72 -25.56 3.37
CA ASN A 277 -4.04 -26.61 4.33
C ASN A 277 -3.05 -26.71 5.49
N VAL A 278 -1.83 -26.20 5.36
CA VAL A 278 -0.90 -26.08 6.51
C VAL A 278 -1.50 -25.26 7.66
N ARG A 279 -2.37 -24.28 7.38
CA ARG A 279 -3.10 -23.49 8.41
C ARG A 279 -3.99 -24.36 9.30
N PHE A 280 -4.42 -25.50 8.76
CA PHE A 280 -5.31 -26.46 9.36
C PHE A 280 -4.57 -27.67 9.93
N ASP A 281 -3.24 -27.60 10.06
CA ASP A 281 -2.39 -28.70 10.52
C ASP A 281 -2.33 -29.90 9.56
N ILE A 282 -2.68 -29.68 8.28
CA ILE A 282 -2.69 -30.70 7.24
C ILE A 282 -1.50 -30.47 6.31
N TYR A 283 -0.61 -31.46 6.22
CA TYR A 283 0.59 -31.42 5.40
C TYR A 283 0.61 -32.61 4.44
N ALA A 284 0.92 -32.34 3.17
CA ALA A 284 1.17 -33.40 2.20
C ALA A 284 2.45 -34.16 2.54
N LYS A 285 2.48 -35.46 2.23
CA LYS A 285 3.67 -36.30 2.43
C LYS A 285 4.82 -35.78 1.57
N ASN A 286 5.97 -35.53 2.18
CA ASN A 286 7.15 -34.89 1.54
C ASN A 286 6.87 -33.46 1.01
N GLY A 287 5.84 -32.79 1.52
CA GLY A 287 5.50 -31.43 1.16
C GLY A 287 6.16 -30.40 2.08
N LEU A 288 5.38 -29.36 2.38
CA LEU A 288 5.78 -28.26 3.25
C LEU A 288 6.10 -28.74 4.67
N SER A 289 7.00 -28.04 5.36
CA SER A 289 7.38 -28.35 6.74
C SER A 289 6.62 -27.47 7.74
N PRO A 290 6.09 -28.02 8.86
CA PRO A 290 5.49 -27.26 9.95
C PRO A 290 6.49 -26.36 10.71
N THR A 291 7.80 -26.59 10.56
CA THR A 291 8.81 -25.70 11.14
C THR A 291 8.89 -24.37 10.40
N THR A 292 8.74 -24.40 9.08
CA THR A 292 8.80 -23.23 8.19
C THR A 292 7.42 -22.59 8.02
N TYR A 293 6.38 -23.44 7.95
CA TYR A 293 5.00 -23.03 7.66
C TYR A 293 4.04 -23.48 8.77
N PRO A 294 4.24 -23.05 10.02
CA PRO A 294 3.45 -23.51 11.17
C PRO A 294 1.92 -23.32 10.98
N PRO A 295 1.09 -24.20 11.58
CA PRO A 295 -0.35 -24.09 11.58
C PRO A 295 -0.86 -22.92 12.45
N ALA A 296 -2.16 -22.66 12.34
CA ALA A 296 -2.88 -21.64 13.09
C ALA A 296 -3.07 -22.04 14.57
N PRO A 297 -3.34 -21.06 15.47
CA PRO A 297 -3.62 -21.34 16.88
C PRO A 297 -4.98 -22.03 17.10
N ASN A 298 -5.87 -21.98 16.11
CA ASN A 298 -7.07 -22.78 16.07
C ASN A 298 -7.12 -23.52 14.73
N VAL A 299 -7.14 -24.86 14.77
CA VAL A 299 -7.11 -25.75 13.61
C VAL A 299 -8.43 -26.49 13.37
N ARG A 300 -9.49 -26.17 14.12
CA ARG A 300 -10.80 -26.82 14.00
C ARG A 300 -11.35 -26.73 12.57
N LYS A 301 -11.86 -27.85 12.08
CA LYS A 301 -12.25 -28.12 10.69
C LYS A 301 -13.24 -29.28 10.52
N GLY A 302 -13.71 -29.88 11.62
CA GLY A 302 -14.64 -31.00 11.57
C GLY A 302 -13.97 -32.33 11.21
N MET A 303 -12.69 -32.51 11.55
CA MET A 303 -11.94 -33.72 11.20
C MET A 303 -11.36 -34.42 12.42
N VAL A 304 -11.17 -35.73 12.29
CA VAL A 304 -10.60 -36.59 13.33
C VAL A 304 -9.09 -36.72 13.12
N ALA A 305 -8.29 -36.36 14.13
CA ALA A 305 -6.88 -36.70 14.15
C ALA A 305 -6.68 -38.21 14.31
N GLN A 306 -5.89 -38.81 13.44
CA GLN A 306 -5.51 -40.22 13.47
C GLN A 306 -3.98 -40.34 13.51
N ILE A 307 -3.48 -41.09 14.48
CA ILE A 307 -2.07 -41.46 14.59
C ILE A 307 -1.97 -42.95 14.25
N ASP A 308 -1.21 -43.28 13.21
CA ASP A 308 -0.98 -44.67 12.84
C ASP A 308 -0.01 -45.37 13.80
N SER A 309 0.16 -46.69 13.64
CA SER A 309 1.06 -47.49 14.49
C SER A 309 2.53 -47.12 14.38
N LYS A 310 2.91 -46.30 13.39
CA LYS A 310 4.27 -45.78 13.19
C LYS A 310 4.42 -44.34 13.70
N GLY A 311 3.39 -43.77 14.32
CA GLY A 311 3.38 -42.42 14.84
C GLY A 311 3.10 -41.35 13.78
N ALA A 312 2.70 -41.71 12.57
CA ALA A 312 2.31 -40.73 11.55
C ALA A 312 0.92 -40.18 11.87
N CYS A 313 0.84 -38.87 12.08
CA CYS A 313 -0.41 -38.18 12.33
C CYS A 313 -1.04 -37.64 11.04
N SER A 314 -2.36 -37.80 10.90
CA SER A 314 -3.15 -37.32 9.77
C SER A 314 -4.56 -36.94 10.23
N TYR A 315 -5.32 -36.29 9.36
CA TYR A 315 -6.72 -35.96 9.62
C TYR A 315 -7.62 -36.68 8.63
N VAL A 316 -8.71 -37.28 9.12
CA VAL A 316 -9.72 -37.96 8.28
C VAL A 316 -11.12 -37.43 8.58
N ALA A 317 -12.04 -37.64 7.64
CA ALA A 317 -13.45 -37.34 7.87
C ALA A 317 -14.01 -38.23 8.99
N PRO A 318 -14.87 -37.68 9.88
CA PRO A 318 -15.53 -38.47 10.92
C PRO A 318 -16.43 -39.55 10.32
N ALA A 319 -16.42 -40.75 10.91
CA ALA A 319 -17.22 -41.88 10.45
C ALA A 319 -17.98 -42.55 11.61
N GLY A 320 -19.07 -43.26 11.29
CA GLY A 320 -19.85 -44.00 12.27
C GLY A 320 -20.36 -43.12 13.43
N THR A 321 -20.03 -43.49 14.67
CA THR A 321 -20.46 -42.78 15.89
C THR A 321 -19.77 -41.43 16.12
N GLN A 322 -18.81 -41.07 15.26
CA GLN A 322 -18.15 -39.76 15.26
C GLN A 322 -18.95 -38.72 14.47
N ILE A 323 -19.84 -39.16 13.57
CA ILE A 323 -20.70 -38.27 12.78
C ILE A 323 -21.57 -37.47 13.77
N GLY A 324 -21.47 -36.14 13.73
CA GLY A 324 -22.16 -35.24 14.66
C GLY A 324 -21.37 -34.85 15.92
N LYS A 325 -20.13 -35.31 16.07
CA LYS A 325 -19.22 -34.87 17.16
C LYS A 325 -18.06 -33.99 16.70
N TYR A 326 -17.92 -33.81 15.40
CA TYR A 326 -16.88 -33.01 14.77
C TYR A 326 -17.57 -32.10 13.77
N MET A 327 -17.41 -30.79 13.92
CA MET A 327 -18.03 -29.81 13.02
C MET A 327 -17.06 -28.67 12.76
N GLY A 328 -16.69 -28.48 11.49
CA GLY A 328 -16.00 -27.28 11.05
C GLY A 328 -16.95 -26.09 11.07
N LEU A 329 -16.43 -24.88 10.85
CA LEU A 329 -17.26 -23.69 10.73
C LEU A 329 -18.26 -23.87 9.56
N PRO A 330 -19.58 -23.97 9.81
CA PRO A 330 -20.57 -24.24 8.79
C PRO A 330 -20.56 -23.19 7.70
N ARG A 331 -20.89 -23.56 6.47
CA ARG A 331 -21.12 -22.59 5.38
C ARG A 331 -22.38 -21.76 5.62
N ASP A 332 -22.58 -20.71 4.83
CA ASP A 332 -23.81 -19.94 4.92
C ASP A 332 -24.98 -20.86 4.56
N ASN A 333 -26.09 -20.76 5.29
CA ASN A 333 -27.24 -21.67 5.17
C ASN A 333 -27.85 -21.70 3.77
N CYS A 334 -27.64 -20.63 2.99
CA CYS A 334 -28.10 -20.56 1.61
C CYS A 334 -27.20 -21.32 0.61
N MET A 335 -25.94 -21.64 0.97
CA MET A 335 -25.00 -22.25 0.03
C MET A 335 -25.38 -23.71 -0.28
N PRO A 336 -25.25 -24.16 -1.55
CA PRO A 336 -24.66 -23.45 -2.69
C PRO A 336 -25.64 -22.55 -3.48
N ASN A 337 -26.90 -22.44 -3.07
CA ASN A 337 -27.98 -21.81 -3.85
C ASN A 337 -28.27 -20.36 -3.42
N CYS A 338 -27.23 -19.58 -3.15
CA CYS A 338 -27.38 -18.22 -2.63
C CYS A 338 -27.76 -17.17 -3.68
N ALA A 339 -27.73 -17.48 -4.99
CA ALA A 339 -27.96 -16.46 -6.04
C ALA A 339 -29.29 -15.73 -5.91
N SER A 340 -30.34 -16.38 -5.40
CA SER A 340 -31.64 -15.72 -5.16
C SER A 340 -31.59 -14.63 -4.08
N LEU A 341 -30.58 -14.66 -3.20
CA LEU A 341 -30.38 -13.72 -2.11
C LEU A 341 -29.29 -12.69 -2.40
N THR A 342 -28.22 -13.12 -3.08
CA THR A 342 -26.99 -12.32 -3.25
C THR A 342 -26.72 -11.92 -4.70
N GLY A 343 -27.47 -12.47 -5.66
CA GLY A 343 -27.22 -12.32 -7.10
C GLY A 343 -26.13 -13.26 -7.65
N PHE A 344 -25.40 -13.97 -6.80
CA PHE A 344 -24.27 -14.84 -7.19
C PHE A 344 -24.27 -16.15 -6.40
N ASP A 345 -24.13 -17.29 -7.07
CA ASP A 345 -24.04 -18.61 -6.41
C ASP A 345 -22.78 -18.78 -5.55
N ARG A 346 -21.80 -17.89 -5.73
CA ARG A 346 -20.51 -17.91 -5.05
C ARG A 346 -20.42 -16.97 -3.85
N LEU A 347 -21.49 -16.26 -3.55
CA LEU A 347 -21.58 -15.38 -2.40
C LEU A 347 -22.69 -15.83 -1.48
N GLY A 348 -22.35 -16.01 -0.21
CA GLY A 348 -23.29 -16.23 0.87
C GLY A 348 -23.74 -14.92 1.51
N ASN A 349 -24.73 -15.03 2.40
CA ASN A 349 -25.39 -13.90 3.06
C ASN A 349 -24.90 -13.65 4.50
N GLY A 350 -23.87 -14.37 4.95
CA GLY A 350 -23.32 -14.33 6.30
C GLY A 350 -24.20 -14.92 7.39
N VAL A 351 -25.24 -15.68 7.03
CA VAL A 351 -26.12 -16.38 7.97
C VAL A 351 -25.75 -17.86 8.01
N TRP A 352 -25.36 -18.35 9.18
CA TRP A 352 -24.89 -19.72 9.40
C TRP A 352 -25.38 -20.26 10.73
N ASP A 353 -25.36 -21.58 10.88
CA ASP A 353 -25.89 -22.29 12.06
C ASP A 353 -24.90 -22.29 13.24
N LEU A 354 -24.64 -21.10 13.81
CA LEU A 354 -23.79 -20.92 14.99
C LEU A 354 -24.28 -21.73 16.20
N PRO A 355 -25.58 -21.77 16.56
CA PRO A 355 -26.04 -22.54 17.72
C PRO A 355 -25.72 -24.04 17.62
N ASN A 356 -25.86 -24.64 16.44
CA ASN A 356 -25.53 -26.05 16.23
C ASN A 356 -24.02 -26.30 16.23
N TYR A 357 -23.24 -25.41 15.60
CA TYR A 357 -21.78 -25.44 15.69
C TYR A 357 -21.30 -25.41 17.14
N TRP A 358 -21.87 -24.50 17.93
CA TRP A 358 -21.55 -24.36 19.35
C TRP A 358 -21.96 -25.60 20.14
N LEU A 359 -23.14 -26.17 19.86
CA LEU A 359 -23.59 -27.41 20.50
C LEU A 359 -22.64 -28.58 20.24
N VAL A 360 -22.23 -28.78 18.99
CA VAL A 360 -21.35 -29.91 18.62
C VAL A 360 -19.96 -29.75 19.22
N ASN A 361 -19.40 -28.53 19.18
CA ASN A 361 -18.00 -28.30 19.56
C ASN A 361 -17.81 -27.89 21.03
N HIS A 362 -18.86 -27.45 21.72
CA HIS A 362 -18.79 -26.98 23.11
C HIS A 362 -19.83 -27.62 24.04
N GLY A 363 -20.67 -28.53 23.53
CA GLY A 363 -21.60 -29.33 24.33
C GLY A 363 -22.87 -28.61 24.77
N THR A 364 -23.09 -27.37 24.32
CA THR A 364 -24.27 -26.56 24.63
C THR A 364 -24.62 -25.68 23.45
N SER A 365 -25.91 -25.42 23.21
CA SER A 365 -26.35 -24.44 22.21
C SER A 365 -26.46 -23.02 22.79
N THR A 366 -26.31 -22.86 24.10
CA THR A 366 -26.30 -21.56 24.75
C THR A 366 -24.97 -20.87 24.48
N LEU A 367 -25.02 -19.77 23.72
CA LEU A 367 -23.87 -18.94 23.43
C LEU A 367 -23.47 -18.09 24.67
N PRO A 368 -22.18 -17.81 24.85
CA PRO A 368 -21.71 -16.82 25.81
C PRO A 368 -22.36 -15.45 25.58
N ALA A 369 -22.55 -14.67 26.66
CA ALA A 369 -23.21 -13.37 26.59
C ALA A 369 -22.47 -12.35 25.71
N ASP A 370 -21.16 -12.49 25.60
CA ASP A 370 -20.26 -11.66 24.80
C ASP A 370 -20.04 -12.21 23.37
N LEU A 371 -20.74 -13.28 22.99
CA LEU A 371 -20.75 -13.83 21.64
C LEU A 371 -22.18 -13.72 21.04
N PRO A 372 -22.50 -12.61 20.34
CA PRO A 372 -23.80 -12.43 19.71
C PRO A 372 -24.20 -13.59 18.78
N ALA A 373 -25.50 -13.89 18.71
CA ALA A 373 -26.02 -14.97 17.86
C ALA A 373 -25.80 -14.75 16.36
N ASP A 374 -25.53 -13.51 15.94
CA ASP A 374 -25.21 -13.13 14.56
C ASP A 374 -23.70 -12.93 14.33
N SER A 375 -22.85 -13.44 15.22
CA SER A 375 -21.39 -13.37 15.11
C SER A 375 -20.89 -14.03 13.83
N SER A 376 -19.89 -13.38 13.21
CA SER A 376 -19.12 -13.95 12.11
C SER A 376 -18.31 -15.16 12.54
N ARG A 377 -17.89 -15.99 11.59
CA ARG A 377 -16.99 -17.11 11.86
C ARG A 377 -15.63 -16.62 12.35
N TRP A 378 -15.15 -15.49 11.84
CA TRP A 378 -13.95 -14.84 12.33
C TRP A 378 -14.07 -14.45 13.82
N THR A 379 -15.21 -13.92 14.23
CA THR A 379 -15.49 -13.58 15.65
C THR A 379 -15.44 -14.83 16.52
N VAL A 380 -16.13 -15.90 16.11
CA VAL A 380 -16.16 -17.18 16.84
C VAL A 380 -14.77 -17.82 16.93
N TYR A 381 -14.02 -17.81 15.83
CA TYR A 381 -12.66 -18.31 15.78
C TYR A 381 -11.73 -17.59 16.76
N ASN A 382 -11.79 -16.26 16.84
CA ASN A 382 -11.01 -15.49 17.82
C ASN A 382 -11.48 -15.77 19.24
N TYR A 383 -12.80 -15.88 19.44
CA TYR A 383 -13.36 -16.20 20.74
C TYR A 383 -12.81 -17.52 21.28
N GLU A 384 -12.78 -18.56 20.45
CA GLU A 384 -12.22 -19.87 20.80
C GLU A 384 -10.71 -19.84 21.11
N ILE A 385 -9.96 -18.92 20.50
CA ILE A 385 -8.53 -18.73 20.76
C ILE A 385 -8.30 -18.04 22.11
N THR A 386 -9.12 -17.02 22.42
CA THR A 386 -8.96 -16.24 23.66
C THR A 386 -9.54 -16.92 24.89
N HIS A 387 -10.33 -17.98 24.71
CA HIS A 387 -10.96 -18.75 25.79
C HIS A 387 -10.55 -20.24 25.72
N PRO A 388 -9.27 -20.58 25.97
CA PRO A 388 -8.78 -21.96 25.89
C PRO A 388 -9.41 -22.89 26.95
N GLU A 389 -10.06 -22.34 27.97
CA GLU A 389 -10.80 -23.07 29.01
C GLU A 389 -12.18 -23.57 28.58
N LEU A 390 -12.66 -23.17 27.40
CA LEU A 390 -13.93 -23.64 26.88
C LEU A 390 -13.95 -25.18 26.85
N THR A 391 -15.08 -25.75 27.25
CA THR A 391 -15.30 -27.18 27.04
C THR A 391 -15.18 -27.44 25.54
N SER A 392 -14.28 -28.34 25.17
CA SER A 392 -14.10 -28.75 23.78
C SER A 392 -14.75 -30.11 23.60
N GLY A 393 -15.51 -30.25 22.51
CA GLY A 393 -15.83 -31.54 21.91
C GLY A 393 -14.55 -32.30 21.55
N PRO A 394 -14.67 -33.49 20.94
CA PRO A 394 -13.51 -34.34 20.67
C PRO A 394 -12.52 -33.76 19.65
N GLU A 395 -12.88 -32.69 18.92
CA GLU A 395 -11.95 -31.92 18.11
C GLU A 395 -11.30 -30.80 18.92
N ALA A 396 -9.97 -30.88 19.08
CA ALA A 396 -9.21 -29.85 19.78
C ALA A 396 -9.12 -28.55 18.96
N THR A 397 -9.10 -27.41 19.66
CA THR A 397 -8.78 -26.11 19.06
C THR A 397 -7.34 -26.09 18.56
N LEU A 398 -6.38 -26.50 19.39
CA LEU A 398 -4.95 -26.51 19.05
C LEU A 398 -4.59 -27.63 18.05
N PRO A 399 -3.54 -27.44 17.24
CA PRO A 399 -2.95 -28.48 16.39
C PRO A 399 -2.68 -29.79 17.15
N GLN A 400 -3.02 -30.92 16.55
CA GLN A 400 -2.83 -32.26 17.15
C GLN A 400 -1.68 -33.04 16.50
N CYS A 401 -1.35 -32.77 15.25
CA CYS A 401 -0.27 -33.44 14.53
C CYS A 401 1.07 -32.71 14.64
N ASN A 402 1.06 -31.38 14.86
CA ASN A 402 2.28 -30.58 14.95
C ASN A 402 2.28 -29.63 16.15
N ASN A 403 3.28 -29.76 17.02
CA ASN A 403 3.38 -28.95 18.25
C ASN A 403 3.96 -27.55 18.04
N ASN A 404 4.50 -27.24 16.85
CA ASN A 404 5.04 -25.93 16.53
C ASN A 404 4.00 -25.13 15.75
N TRP A 405 3.33 -24.17 16.39
CA TRP A 405 2.25 -23.38 15.83
C TRP A 405 2.40 -21.88 16.13
N LEU A 406 1.73 -21.04 15.33
CA LEU A 406 1.77 -19.60 15.51
C LEU A 406 0.67 -19.11 16.44
N SER A 407 1.01 -18.25 17.38
CA SER A 407 0.03 -17.61 18.25
C SER A 407 -0.82 -16.55 17.56
N ASP A 408 -0.44 -16.10 16.37
CA ASP A 408 -1.17 -15.08 15.61
C ASP A 408 -2.50 -15.65 15.05
N PRO A 409 -3.68 -15.15 15.51
CA PRO A 409 -4.96 -15.56 14.97
C PRO A 409 -5.09 -15.32 13.47
N LYS A 410 -4.40 -14.31 12.93
CA LYS A 410 -4.43 -13.95 11.51
C LYS A 410 -3.79 -15.01 10.60
N ARG A 411 -3.23 -16.10 11.15
CA ARG A 411 -2.67 -17.19 10.36
C ARG A 411 -3.66 -17.80 9.35
N ARG A 412 -4.97 -17.78 9.66
CA ARG A 412 -6.05 -18.21 8.74
C ARG A 412 -6.55 -17.12 7.80
N MET A 413 -6.04 -15.90 7.91
CA MET A 413 -6.37 -14.82 6.99
C MET A 413 -5.55 -14.95 5.70
N ILE A 414 -6.20 -14.68 4.59
CA ILE A 414 -5.55 -14.41 3.30
C ILE A 414 -5.96 -13.02 2.86
N TYR A 415 -5.05 -12.32 2.18
CA TYR A 415 -5.29 -10.98 1.69
C TYR A 415 -5.26 -10.99 0.18
N VAL A 416 -6.32 -10.51 -0.44
CA VAL A 416 -6.60 -10.71 -1.86
C VAL A 416 -6.98 -9.40 -2.53
N ALA A 417 -6.61 -9.26 -3.81
CA ALA A 417 -6.94 -8.06 -4.57
C ALA A 417 -8.38 -8.15 -5.07
N ILE A 418 -9.14 -7.07 -4.98
CA ILE A 418 -10.46 -6.93 -5.60
C ILE A 418 -10.29 -6.13 -6.88
N ILE A 419 -10.73 -6.69 -8.00
CA ILE A 419 -10.62 -6.07 -9.32
C ILE A 419 -12.00 -5.97 -9.95
N ASP A 420 -12.26 -4.87 -10.66
CA ASP A 420 -13.42 -4.80 -11.56
C ASP A 420 -13.10 -5.53 -12.87
N CYS A 421 -13.41 -6.82 -12.92
CA CYS A 421 -13.04 -7.65 -14.08
C CYS A 421 -13.85 -7.34 -15.33
N VAL A 422 -15.05 -6.76 -15.18
CA VAL A 422 -15.89 -6.37 -16.30
C VAL A 422 -15.35 -5.07 -16.92
N ALA A 423 -15.12 -4.05 -16.09
CA ALA A 423 -14.60 -2.77 -16.57
C ALA A 423 -13.19 -2.89 -17.17
N ASN A 424 -12.34 -3.75 -16.60
CA ASN A 424 -10.94 -3.91 -17.02
C ASN A 424 -10.72 -5.07 -18.00
N GLN A 425 -11.78 -5.78 -18.41
CA GLN A 425 -11.71 -6.94 -19.31
C GLN A 425 -10.65 -7.97 -18.88
N VAL A 426 -10.63 -8.30 -17.58
CA VAL A 426 -9.56 -9.11 -16.98
C VAL A 426 -9.52 -10.50 -17.60
N GLN A 427 -8.33 -10.88 -18.03
CA GLN A 427 -7.97 -12.19 -18.59
C GLN A 427 -6.71 -12.71 -17.91
N GLY A 428 -6.48 -14.02 -17.95
CA GLY A 428 -5.31 -14.66 -17.35
C GLY A 428 -4.02 -14.35 -18.12
N SER A 429 -2.88 -14.36 -17.44
CA SER A 429 -1.56 -14.03 -18.02
C SER A 429 -1.47 -12.63 -18.65
N LYS A 430 -2.26 -11.69 -18.14
CA LYS A 430 -2.35 -10.29 -18.59
C LYS A 430 -2.29 -9.33 -17.40
N GLY A 431 -2.17 -8.04 -17.71
CA GLY A 431 -2.05 -6.94 -16.75
C GLY A 431 -1.04 -5.89 -17.24
N PRO A 432 -0.66 -4.94 -16.36
CA PRO A 432 -1.16 -4.78 -14.99
C PRO A 432 -2.62 -4.29 -14.97
N TYR A 433 -3.43 -4.85 -14.06
CA TYR A 433 -4.81 -4.40 -13.85
C TYR A 433 -4.92 -3.53 -12.59
N PRO A 434 -5.74 -2.47 -12.61
CA PRO A 434 -5.95 -1.63 -11.45
C PRO A 434 -6.72 -2.39 -10.35
N VAL A 435 -6.25 -2.26 -9.11
CA VAL A 435 -6.89 -2.85 -7.93
C VAL A 435 -7.88 -1.86 -7.33
N GLN A 436 -9.14 -2.27 -7.11
CA GLN A 436 -10.15 -1.42 -6.47
C GLN A 436 -9.96 -1.33 -4.95
N ALA A 437 -9.61 -2.46 -4.32
CA ALA A 437 -9.36 -2.59 -2.89
C ALA A 437 -8.63 -3.90 -2.62
N PHE A 438 -8.13 -4.07 -1.40
CA PHE A 438 -7.73 -5.37 -0.88
C PHE A 438 -8.75 -5.85 0.15
N ALA A 439 -9.09 -7.13 0.11
CA ALA A 439 -9.92 -7.79 1.09
C ALA A 439 -9.09 -8.69 1.99
N SER A 440 -9.45 -8.72 3.28
CA SER A 440 -9.01 -9.75 4.20
C SER A 440 -10.09 -10.82 4.28
N ILE A 441 -9.71 -12.07 4.00
CA ILE A 441 -10.61 -13.21 3.95
C ILE A 441 -10.15 -14.22 4.99
N PHE A 442 -11.04 -14.58 5.90
CA PHE A 442 -10.82 -15.63 6.86
C PHE A 442 -11.13 -16.99 6.23
N VAL A 443 -10.13 -17.86 6.04
CA VAL A 443 -10.33 -19.20 5.49
C VAL A 443 -11.00 -20.10 6.54
N THR A 444 -12.18 -20.61 6.22
CA THR A 444 -13.06 -21.30 7.18
C THR A 444 -12.86 -22.81 7.24
N GLU A 445 -12.43 -23.40 6.13
CA GLU A 445 -12.22 -24.84 5.99
C GLU A 445 -10.99 -25.14 5.10
N PRO A 446 -10.40 -26.35 5.20
CA PRO A 446 -9.33 -26.77 4.33
C PRO A 446 -9.73 -26.64 2.85
N ALA A 447 -8.80 -26.19 2.02
CA ALA A 447 -8.99 -26.18 0.58
C ALA A 447 -9.20 -27.60 0.05
N GLY A 448 -10.13 -27.74 -0.90
CA GLY A 448 -10.44 -29.03 -1.52
C GLY A 448 -9.22 -29.67 -2.20
N SER A 449 -9.35 -30.96 -2.51
CA SER A 449 -8.32 -31.66 -3.30
C SER A 449 -8.40 -31.28 -4.79
N PRO A 450 -7.31 -31.46 -5.55
CA PRO A 450 -7.35 -31.40 -7.02
C PRO A 450 -8.49 -32.27 -7.59
N PRO A 451 -9.12 -31.86 -8.70
CA PRO A 451 -8.76 -30.74 -9.57
C PRO A 451 -9.42 -29.39 -9.21
N SER A 452 -10.41 -29.36 -8.31
CA SER A 452 -11.17 -28.12 -8.06
C SER A 452 -10.52 -27.20 -7.03
N ALA A 453 -9.91 -27.77 -5.98
CA ALA A 453 -9.26 -27.05 -4.88
C ALA A 453 -10.00 -25.81 -4.40
N ASP A 454 -11.30 -25.98 -4.25
CA ASP A 454 -12.24 -24.98 -3.81
C ASP A 454 -11.79 -24.39 -2.46
N ILE A 455 -11.78 -23.06 -2.37
CA ILE A 455 -11.45 -22.34 -1.13
C ILE A 455 -12.73 -21.64 -0.66
N TYR A 456 -13.06 -21.84 0.61
CA TYR A 456 -14.15 -21.13 1.25
C TYR A 456 -13.56 -20.21 2.31
N GLY A 457 -14.06 -18.99 2.33
CA GLY A 457 -13.67 -18.03 3.34
C GLY A 457 -14.75 -16.99 3.57
N GLU A 458 -14.56 -16.22 4.62
CA GLU A 458 -15.47 -15.15 5.03
C GLU A 458 -14.76 -13.81 4.82
N ILE A 459 -15.37 -12.89 4.09
CA ILE A 459 -14.78 -11.56 3.89
C ILE A 459 -14.91 -10.79 5.20
N VAL A 460 -13.79 -10.48 5.85
CA VAL A 460 -13.76 -9.82 7.17
C VAL A 460 -13.77 -8.30 7.02
N ASP A 461 -12.93 -7.78 6.11
CA ASP A 461 -12.76 -6.35 5.90
C ASP A 461 -12.12 -6.01 4.55
N ILE A 462 -12.18 -4.74 4.13
CA ILE A 462 -11.57 -4.17 2.92
C ILE A 462 -10.81 -2.87 3.19
N THR A 463 -9.76 -2.55 2.41
CA THR A 463 -8.89 -1.36 2.60
C THR A 463 -9.53 -0.01 2.25
N THR A 464 -10.83 0.05 1.97
CA THR A 464 -11.48 1.32 1.59
C THR A 464 -12.09 2.00 2.79
N LYS A 465 -12.48 3.28 2.66
CA LYS A 465 -13.30 3.99 3.67
C LYS A 465 -14.62 3.29 3.98
N ALA A 466 -15.07 2.38 3.13
CA ALA A 466 -16.26 1.57 3.34
C ALA A 466 -16.00 0.31 4.20
N GLY A 467 -14.73 0.00 4.49
CA GLY A 467 -14.33 -1.06 5.42
C GLY A 467 -14.46 -0.65 6.89
N ASN A 468 -14.13 -1.59 7.77
CA ASN A 468 -14.18 -1.50 9.22
C ASN A 468 -12.85 -1.03 9.85
N GLY A 469 -11.88 -0.61 9.03
CA GLY A 469 -10.61 -0.01 9.48
C GLY A 469 -9.53 -0.99 9.97
N SER A 470 -9.78 -2.30 9.92
CA SER A 470 -8.79 -3.31 10.34
C SER A 470 -7.60 -3.44 9.38
N LEU A 471 -7.73 -2.85 8.19
CA LEU A 471 -6.73 -2.83 7.14
C LEU A 471 -6.12 -1.44 6.89
N ASP A 472 -6.36 -0.46 7.76
CA ASP A 472 -5.84 0.91 7.57
C ASP A 472 -4.30 0.98 7.51
N ASN A 473 -3.61 0.05 8.18
CA ASN A 473 -2.14 -0.06 8.15
C ASN A 473 -1.63 -1.14 7.19
N PHE A 474 -2.50 -1.70 6.36
CA PHE A 474 -2.15 -2.77 5.41
C PHE A 474 -1.47 -2.22 4.16
N LEU A 475 -1.89 -1.02 3.72
CA LEU A 475 -1.28 -0.28 2.63
C LEU A 475 -0.12 0.55 3.17
N ARG A 476 1.05 0.45 2.53
CA ARG A 476 2.17 1.35 2.76
C ARG A 476 2.14 2.42 1.69
N ASP A 477 1.68 3.59 2.09
CA ASP A 477 1.59 4.77 1.24
C ASP A 477 2.88 5.57 1.35
N GLU A 478 3.63 5.65 0.25
CA GLU A 478 4.90 6.35 0.18
C GLU A 478 4.83 7.47 -0.86
N ALA A 479 4.89 8.72 -0.39
CA ALA A 479 5.16 9.88 -1.23
C ALA A 479 6.67 10.13 -1.29
N GLN A 480 7.25 10.13 -2.48
CA GLN A 480 8.69 10.24 -2.69
C GLN A 480 9.03 11.42 -3.61
N LEU A 481 10.12 12.12 -3.29
CA LEU A 481 10.76 13.09 -4.18
C LEU A 481 11.66 12.41 -5.20
N TYR A 482 11.56 12.85 -6.43
CA TYR A 482 12.43 12.48 -7.55
C TYR A 482 13.26 13.70 -7.92
N ARG A 483 14.59 13.53 -7.94
CA ARG A 483 15.57 14.61 -8.14
C ARG A 483 16.57 14.24 -9.22
#